data_AF-A0A7Y8DUM2-F1
#
_entry.id   AF-A0A7Y8DUM2-F1
#
_cell.length_a   1.000
_cell.length_b   1.000
_cell.length_c   1.000
_cell.angle_alpha   90.00
_cell.angle_beta   90.00
_cell.angle_gamma   90.00
#
_symmetry.space_group_name_H-M   'P 1'
#
loop_
_entity.id
_entity.type
_entity.pdbx_description
1 polymer ?
#
loop_
_entity_poly.entity_id
_entity_poly.type
_entity_poly.pdbx_seq_one_letter_code
_entity_poly.pdbx_strand_id
1 'polypeptide(L)'
;WRAWKKLSGAGANTDITSLSGLTTALSVSQGGTGGKTQADARAGLGLGSAATATVGTSVGNVMAVGAGGLLGVAIGIPQGTALSLVQKTQFSTTSSNADVPAAAPYSTLITIKYPEGFRQSELAANILDGSLYSRVTLANGATTPWRKIYDDTNTTRAADGTLKAI
;
A
#
# COMPACT_ATOMS: atom_id res chain seq x y z
N TRP A 1 -40.75 -43.91 36.28
CA TRP A 1 -40.15 -43.43 35.01
C TRP A 1 -40.68 -42.03 34.74
N ARG A 2 -39.86 -40.98 34.92
CA ARG A 2 -40.24 -39.62 34.55
C ARG A 2 -39.97 -39.46 33.05
N ALA A 3 -41.02 -39.15 32.30
CA ALA A 3 -40.96 -38.96 30.86
C ALA A 3 -39.95 -37.87 30.50
N TRP A 4 -39.07 -38.17 29.55
CA TRP A 4 -38.26 -37.15 28.90
C TRP A 4 -39.20 -36.21 28.15
N LYS A 5 -39.46 -35.01 28.69
CA LYS A 5 -40.20 -33.98 27.97
C LYS A 5 -39.32 -33.49 26.83
N LYS A 6 -39.62 -33.90 25.60
CA LYS A 6 -38.92 -33.45 24.40
C LYS A 6 -39.27 -31.98 24.15
N LEU A 7 -38.42 -31.06 24.61
CA LEU A 7 -38.58 -29.60 24.46
C LEU A 7 -38.17 -29.09 23.07
N SER A 8 -37.54 -29.94 22.24
CA SER A 8 -36.95 -29.56 20.94
C SER A 8 -37.96 -29.23 19.83
N GLY A 9 -39.16 -28.73 20.17
CA GLY A 9 -40.22 -28.38 19.23
C GLY A 9 -41.39 -27.61 19.85
N ALA A 10 -41.24 -27.04 21.05
CA ALA A 10 -42.34 -26.44 21.81
C ALA A 10 -42.48 -24.91 21.67
N GLY A 11 -41.80 -24.29 20.70
CA GLY A 11 -41.81 -22.84 20.48
C GLY A 11 -40.41 -22.25 20.34
N ALA A 12 -40.29 -20.93 20.53
CA ALA A 12 -38.97 -20.30 20.61
C ALA A 12 -38.22 -20.84 21.84
N ASN A 13 -37.03 -21.38 21.63
CA ASN A 13 -36.21 -22.00 22.67
C ASN A 13 -35.49 -20.95 23.54
N THR A 14 -36.25 -20.00 24.10
CA THR A 14 -35.71 -18.82 24.82
C THR A 14 -35.09 -19.16 26.18
N ASP A 15 -35.31 -20.37 26.69
CA ASP A 15 -34.83 -20.87 27.98
C ASP A 15 -33.50 -21.65 27.88
N ILE A 16 -32.98 -21.93 26.68
CA ILE A 16 -31.70 -22.61 26.51
C ILE A 16 -30.55 -21.68 26.92
N THR A 17 -29.78 -22.10 27.94
CA THR A 17 -28.60 -21.37 28.42
C THR A 17 -27.27 -21.93 27.89
N SER A 18 -27.23 -23.17 27.40
CA SER A 18 -26.03 -23.78 26.80
C SER A 18 -26.34 -24.97 25.88
N LEU A 19 -25.44 -25.25 24.92
CA LEU A 19 -25.48 -26.40 24.01
C LEU A 19 -24.12 -27.12 23.97
N SER A 20 -23.80 -27.88 25.01
CA SER A 20 -22.47 -28.50 25.22
C SER A 20 -22.17 -29.73 24.35
N GLY A 21 -23.11 -30.21 23.53
CA GLY A 21 -22.99 -31.46 22.76
C GLY A 21 -22.99 -31.30 21.24
N LEU A 22 -22.79 -30.09 20.72
CA LEU A 22 -22.90 -29.86 19.28
C LEU A 22 -21.68 -30.40 18.52
N THR A 23 -21.79 -31.65 18.07
CA THR A 23 -20.74 -32.32 17.28
C THR A 23 -20.99 -32.24 15.77
N THR A 24 -22.17 -31.78 15.34
CA THR A 24 -22.55 -31.56 13.93
C THR A 24 -22.71 -30.07 13.68
N ALA A 25 -22.04 -29.54 12.65
CA ALA A 25 -22.17 -28.13 12.30
C ALA A 25 -23.60 -27.84 11.84
N LEU A 26 -24.14 -26.69 12.27
CA LEU A 26 -25.45 -26.23 11.82
C LEU A 26 -25.35 -25.72 10.38
N SER A 27 -26.29 -26.11 9.51
CA SER A 27 -26.28 -25.65 8.12
C SER A 27 -26.51 -24.13 8.03
N VAL A 28 -26.10 -23.52 6.92
CA VAL A 28 -26.36 -22.08 6.68
C VAL A 28 -27.86 -21.76 6.67
N SER A 29 -28.68 -22.64 6.08
CA SER A 29 -30.15 -22.48 6.07
C SER A 29 -30.80 -22.47 7.45
N GLN A 30 -30.12 -23.02 8.46
CA GLN A 30 -30.55 -23.05 9.85
C GLN A 30 -29.88 -21.94 10.69
N GLY A 31 -29.13 -21.02 10.08
CA GLY A 31 -28.42 -19.93 10.75
C GLY A 31 -27.02 -20.27 11.23
N GLY A 32 -26.46 -21.41 10.83
CA GLY A 32 -25.06 -21.79 11.11
C GLY A 32 -24.08 -21.35 10.02
N THR A 33 -22.84 -21.85 10.11
CA THR A 33 -21.79 -21.63 9.10
C THR A 33 -21.56 -22.85 8.21
N GLY A 34 -22.19 -24.00 8.50
CA GLY A 34 -21.98 -25.26 7.79
C GLY A 34 -20.66 -25.99 8.10
N GLY A 35 -19.79 -25.44 8.96
CA GLY A 35 -18.46 -26.00 9.23
C GLY A 35 -18.11 -26.13 10.72
N LYS A 36 -17.26 -27.10 11.05
CA LYS A 36 -16.72 -27.30 12.42
C LYS A 36 -15.32 -26.69 12.59
N THR A 37 -14.64 -26.44 11.47
CA THR A 37 -13.34 -25.78 11.43
C THR A 37 -13.52 -24.38 10.83
N GLN A 38 -12.52 -23.51 11.02
CA GLN A 38 -12.54 -22.19 10.39
C GLN A 38 -12.56 -22.27 8.86
N ALA A 39 -11.88 -23.28 8.27
CA ALA A 39 -11.87 -23.49 6.82
C ALA A 39 -13.25 -23.89 6.30
N ASP A 40 -13.89 -24.88 6.95
CA ASP A 40 -15.23 -25.34 6.57
C ASP A 40 -16.27 -24.23 6.78
N ALA A 41 -16.15 -23.44 7.84
CA ALA A 41 -17.07 -22.33 8.11
C ALA A 41 -16.97 -21.25 7.02
N ARG A 42 -15.77 -20.90 6.57
CA ARG A 42 -15.59 -19.96 5.44
C ARG A 42 -16.17 -20.53 4.15
N ALA A 43 -15.93 -21.82 3.87
CA ALA A 43 -16.47 -22.49 2.70
C ALA A 43 -18.01 -22.54 2.73
N GLY A 44 -18.61 -22.87 3.87
CA GLY A 44 -20.06 -22.91 4.02
C GLY A 44 -20.71 -21.54 3.86
N LEU A 45 -20.05 -20.46 4.31
CA LEU A 45 -20.47 -19.08 4.06
C LEU A 45 -20.23 -18.59 2.62
N GLY A 46 -19.61 -19.40 1.74
CA GLY A 46 -19.27 -19.02 0.37
C GLY A 46 -18.16 -17.98 0.26
N LEU A 47 -17.31 -17.87 1.29
CA LEU A 47 -16.20 -16.91 1.31
C LEU A 47 -15.01 -17.44 0.50
N GLY A 48 -14.40 -16.57 -0.31
CA GLY A 48 -13.20 -16.87 -1.09
C GLY A 48 -11.88 -16.72 -0.32
N SER A 49 -10.76 -16.79 -1.04
CA SER A 49 -9.40 -16.69 -0.49
C SER A 49 -9.10 -15.36 0.22
N ALA A 50 -9.81 -14.29 -0.14
CA ALA A 50 -9.71 -12.98 0.52
C ALA A 50 -9.99 -13.05 2.03
N ALA A 51 -10.84 -13.98 2.48
CA ALA A 51 -11.20 -14.14 3.89
C ALA A 51 -10.03 -14.61 4.78
N THR A 52 -8.91 -15.04 4.19
CA THR A 52 -7.69 -15.44 4.92
C THR A 52 -6.48 -14.59 4.55
N ALA A 53 -6.64 -13.56 3.73
CA ALA A 53 -5.54 -12.73 3.28
C ALA A 53 -5.09 -11.78 4.41
N THR A 54 -3.77 -11.72 4.63
CA THR A 54 -3.18 -10.72 5.55
C THR A 54 -3.05 -9.39 4.83
N VAL A 55 -3.53 -8.31 5.46
CA VAL A 55 -3.36 -6.94 4.95
C VAL A 55 -2.07 -6.33 5.51
N GLY A 56 -1.23 -5.76 4.65
CA GLY A 56 0.00 -5.06 5.05
C GLY A 56 0.98 -4.86 3.90
N THR A 57 2.19 -4.36 4.20
CA THR A 57 3.22 -4.02 3.19
C THR A 57 4.33 -5.07 3.07
N SER A 58 4.25 -6.18 3.80
CA SER A 58 5.20 -7.30 3.66
C SER A 58 4.95 -8.07 2.36
N VAL A 59 5.99 -8.72 1.84
CA VAL A 59 5.88 -9.60 0.67
C VAL A 59 4.84 -10.68 0.94
N GLY A 60 3.89 -10.85 0.00
CA GLY A 60 2.80 -11.83 0.10
C GLY A 60 1.51 -11.31 0.74
N ASN A 61 1.49 -10.09 1.28
CA ASN A 61 0.28 -9.49 1.83
C ASN A 61 -0.55 -8.76 0.75
N VAL A 62 -1.84 -8.56 1.04
CA VAL A 62 -2.68 -7.60 0.31
C VAL A 62 -2.34 -6.18 0.77
N MET A 63 -1.99 -5.32 -0.17
CA MET A 63 -1.63 -3.93 0.12
C MET A 63 -2.89 -3.07 0.29
N ALA A 64 -2.94 -2.28 1.38
CA ALA A 64 -4.02 -1.31 1.60
C ALA A 64 -3.88 -0.10 0.67
N VAL A 65 -5.01 0.54 0.31
CA VAL A 65 -5.03 1.79 -0.47
C VAL A 65 -4.21 2.87 0.24
N GLY A 66 -3.39 3.58 -0.52
CA GLY A 66 -2.50 4.63 -0.02
C GLY A 66 -1.15 4.13 0.52
N ALA A 67 -0.97 2.82 0.72
CA ALA A 67 0.33 2.29 1.11
C ALA A 67 1.38 2.58 0.02
N GLY A 68 2.52 3.15 0.43
CA GLY A 68 3.55 3.62 -0.49
C GLY A 68 3.10 4.76 -1.43
N GLY A 69 1.96 5.41 -1.17
CA GLY A 69 1.41 6.46 -2.02
C GLY A 69 0.63 5.97 -3.25
N LEU A 70 0.28 4.68 -3.31
CA LEU A 70 -0.40 4.07 -4.44
C LEU A 70 -1.94 4.10 -4.30
N LEU A 71 -2.67 4.35 -5.40
CA LEU A 71 -4.15 4.37 -5.49
C LEU A 71 -4.84 5.36 -4.52
N GLY A 72 -4.10 6.33 -4.00
CA GLY A 72 -4.58 7.42 -3.15
C GLY A 72 -3.82 8.71 -3.43
N VAL A 73 -3.76 9.59 -2.44
CA VAL A 73 -2.88 10.78 -2.52
C VAL A 73 -1.44 10.35 -2.21
N ALA A 74 -0.48 10.88 -2.96
CA ALA A 74 0.94 10.65 -2.71
C ALA A 74 1.34 11.06 -1.28
N ILE A 75 2.31 10.36 -0.70
CA ILE A 75 2.74 10.60 0.69
C ILE A 75 3.43 11.97 0.79
N GLY A 76 2.87 12.90 1.55
CA GLY A 76 3.55 14.16 1.86
C GLY A 76 4.77 13.93 2.75
N ILE A 77 5.96 14.27 2.26
CA ILE A 77 7.17 14.23 3.07
C ILE A 77 7.11 15.35 4.13
N PRO A 78 7.23 15.05 5.43
CA PRO A 78 7.15 16.08 6.48
C PRO A 78 8.16 17.19 6.24
N GLN A 79 7.73 18.45 6.37
CA GLN A 79 8.57 19.62 6.13
C GLN A 79 9.89 19.54 6.93
N GLY A 80 10.98 19.99 6.32
CA GLY A 80 12.32 19.93 6.91
C GLY A 80 13.01 18.55 6.81
N THR A 81 12.29 17.48 6.49
CA THR A 81 12.90 16.17 6.23
C THR A 81 13.73 16.22 4.95
N ALA A 82 15.00 15.81 5.01
CA ALA A 82 15.84 15.68 3.83
C ALA A 82 15.40 14.47 2.98
N LEU A 83 15.25 14.66 1.66
CA LEU A 83 14.76 13.58 0.80
C LEU A 83 15.72 12.36 0.77
N SER A 84 17.02 12.57 0.95
CA SER A 84 18.01 11.47 1.08
C SER A 84 17.73 10.51 2.23
N LEU A 85 16.95 10.93 3.22
CA LEU A 85 16.55 10.10 4.36
C LEU A 85 15.28 9.28 4.09
N VAL A 86 14.61 9.50 2.95
CA VAL A 86 13.41 8.74 2.54
C VAL A 86 13.85 7.40 1.94
N GLN A 87 14.16 6.43 2.80
CA GLN A 87 14.75 5.15 2.41
C GLN A 87 13.69 4.07 2.14
N LYS A 88 12.68 4.40 1.33
CA LYS A 88 11.58 3.50 0.99
C LYS A 88 11.23 3.61 -0.48
N THR A 89 10.80 2.50 -1.07
CA THR A 89 10.16 2.53 -2.39
C THR A 89 8.75 3.10 -2.23
N GLN A 90 8.52 4.31 -2.74
CA GLN A 90 7.23 5.00 -2.58
C GLN A 90 7.01 6.12 -3.62
N PHE A 91 5.75 6.50 -3.74
CA PHE A 91 5.29 7.73 -4.37
C PHE A 91 5.04 8.79 -3.29
N SER A 92 5.65 9.96 -3.42
CA SER A 92 5.59 11.00 -2.39
C SER A 92 5.55 12.41 -2.98
N THR A 93 5.39 13.43 -2.13
CA THR A 93 5.48 14.83 -2.52
C THR A 93 6.41 15.61 -1.59
N THR A 94 6.98 16.69 -2.10
CA THR A 94 7.77 17.66 -1.32
C THR A 94 7.16 19.06 -1.42
N SER A 95 7.37 19.86 -0.38
CA SER A 95 6.96 21.27 -0.29
C SER A 95 8.07 22.12 0.35
N SER A 96 9.14 22.36 -0.41
CA SER A 96 10.36 23.06 0.05
C SER A 96 11.10 22.32 1.15
N ASN A 97 11.22 21.00 1.03
CA ASN A 97 12.00 20.17 1.94
C ASN A 97 13.51 20.37 1.76
N ALA A 98 14.31 19.82 2.68
CA ALA A 98 15.75 19.77 2.50
C ALA A 98 16.11 18.77 1.39
N ASP A 99 17.23 19.03 0.69
CA ASP A 99 17.83 18.09 -0.24
C ASP A 99 16.92 17.70 -1.44
N VAL A 100 16.08 18.64 -1.88
CA VAL A 100 15.24 18.55 -3.08
C VAL A 100 15.82 19.40 -4.22
N PRO A 101 15.37 19.26 -5.48
CA PRO A 101 15.85 20.14 -6.54
C PRO A 101 15.49 21.59 -6.21
N ALA A 102 16.49 22.47 -6.11
CA ALA A 102 16.30 23.86 -5.67
C ALA A 102 15.32 24.64 -6.58
N ALA A 103 15.29 24.32 -7.87
CA ALA A 103 14.37 24.91 -8.84
C ALA A 103 12.99 24.22 -8.91
N ALA A 104 12.78 23.13 -8.18
CA ALA A 104 11.51 22.39 -8.12
C ALA A 104 11.16 21.95 -6.68
N PRO A 105 11.02 22.90 -5.74
CA PRO A 105 10.76 22.58 -4.33
C PRO A 105 9.36 21.99 -4.09
N TYR A 106 8.43 22.16 -5.04
CA TYR A 106 7.09 21.56 -5.01
C TYR A 106 7.03 20.47 -6.07
N SER A 107 7.28 19.23 -5.68
CA SER A 107 7.38 18.13 -6.63
C SER A 107 6.63 16.89 -6.15
N THR A 108 6.10 16.14 -7.11
CA THR A 108 5.83 14.71 -6.91
C THR A 108 7.11 13.92 -7.10
N LEU A 109 7.21 12.79 -6.41
CA LEU A 109 8.45 12.03 -6.25
C LEU A 109 8.18 10.55 -6.46
N ILE A 110 9.09 9.89 -7.18
CA ILE A 110 9.24 8.45 -7.17
C ILE A 110 10.61 8.16 -6.57
N THR A 111 10.63 7.47 -5.43
CA THR A 111 11.84 6.95 -4.83
C THR A 111 11.81 5.43 -4.95
N ILE A 112 12.88 4.84 -5.49
CA ILE A 112 13.06 3.38 -5.54
C ILE A 112 14.27 3.03 -4.68
N LYS A 113 14.03 2.35 -3.56
CA LYS A 113 15.09 1.91 -2.65
C LYS A 113 15.72 0.61 -3.18
N TYR A 114 17.03 0.62 -3.39
CA TYR A 114 17.79 -0.60 -3.64
C TYR A 114 18.00 -1.34 -2.30
N PRO A 115 17.96 -2.69 -2.24
CA PRO A 115 17.93 -3.42 -0.97
C PRO A 115 19.19 -3.28 -0.10
N GLU A 116 20.30 -2.75 -0.63
CA GLU A 116 21.57 -2.63 0.07
C GLU A 116 21.92 -1.18 0.46
N GLY A 117 22.45 -1.00 1.67
CA GLY A 117 22.93 0.28 2.19
C GLY A 117 21.90 1.39 2.05
N PHE A 118 22.35 2.59 1.65
CA PHE A 118 21.46 3.74 1.40
C PHE A 118 21.15 3.96 -0.08
N ARG A 119 21.47 2.99 -0.94
CA ARG A 119 21.27 3.12 -2.39
C ARG A 119 19.80 3.34 -2.74
N GLN A 120 19.51 4.36 -3.53
CA GLN A 120 18.20 4.61 -4.13
C GLN A 120 18.32 5.45 -5.40
N SER A 121 17.34 5.34 -6.28
CA SER A 121 17.12 6.27 -7.39
C SER A 121 15.88 7.12 -7.12
N GLU A 122 15.94 8.39 -7.51
CA GLU A 122 14.89 9.35 -7.27
C GLU A 122 14.57 10.12 -8.56
N LEU A 123 13.28 10.28 -8.82
CA LEU A 123 12.72 11.15 -9.86
C LEU A 123 11.80 12.16 -9.18
N ALA A 124 11.97 13.43 -9.49
CA ALA A 124 11.11 14.52 -9.05
C ALA A 124 10.48 15.19 -10.27
N ALA A 125 9.16 15.40 -10.22
CA ALA A 125 8.42 16.15 -11.23
C ALA A 125 7.79 17.38 -10.57
N ASN A 126 8.24 18.56 -10.99
CA ASN A 126 7.74 19.83 -10.48
C ASN A 126 6.27 20.01 -10.86
N ILE A 127 5.42 20.31 -9.89
CA ILE A 127 3.98 20.48 -10.14
C ILE A 127 3.65 21.87 -10.69
N LEU A 128 4.59 22.81 -10.64
CA LEU A 128 4.37 24.20 -11.08
C LEU A 128 4.67 24.41 -12.57
N ASP A 129 5.73 23.78 -13.09
CA ASP A 129 6.17 23.96 -14.48
C ASP A 129 6.40 22.64 -15.24
N GLY A 130 6.19 21.49 -14.61
CA GLY A 130 6.37 20.17 -15.22
C GLY A 130 7.83 19.72 -15.38
N SER A 131 8.81 20.51 -14.95
CA SER A 131 10.22 20.15 -15.09
C SER A 131 10.59 18.91 -14.29
N LEU A 132 11.40 18.05 -14.89
CA LEU A 132 11.79 16.76 -14.34
C LEU A 132 13.24 16.79 -13.86
N TYR A 133 13.49 16.16 -12.72
CA TYR A 133 14.82 16.03 -12.13
C TYR A 133 15.07 14.61 -11.67
N SER A 134 16.30 14.14 -11.79
CA SER A 134 16.71 12.84 -11.26
C SER A 134 17.98 12.94 -10.44
N ARG A 135 18.13 11.99 -9.52
CA ARG A 135 19.40 11.74 -8.83
C ARG A 135 19.47 10.31 -8.33
N VAL A 136 20.61 9.98 -7.74
CA VAL A 136 20.82 8.76 -6.96
C VAL A 136 21.47 9.09 -5.62
N THR A 137 21.15 8.27 -4.61
CA THR A 137 21.91 8.15 -3.36
C THR A 137 22.81 6.93 -3.44
N LEU A 138 24.06 7.10 -3.01
CA LEU A 138 25.09 6.06 -3.02
C LEU A 138 24.99 5.16 -1.79
N ALA A 139 25.76 4.07 -1.75
CA ALA A 139 25.73 3.12 -0.63
C ALA A 139 26.02 3.75 0.74
N ASN A 140 26.89 4.76 0.77
CA ASN A 140 27.29 5.50 1.97
C ASN A 140 26.32 6.65 2.33
N GLY A 141 25.22 6.81 1.60
CA GLY A 141 24.23 7.85 1.88
C GLY A 141 24.53 9.20 1.22
N ALA A 142 25.70 9.35 0.57
CA ALA A 142 25.99 10.55 -0.21
C ALA A 142 25.07 10.64 -1.42
N THR A 143 24.56 11.83 -1.71
CA THR A 143 23.72 12.09 -2.89
C THR A 143 24.54 12.63 -4.04
N THR A 144 24.15 12.26 -5.25
CA THR A 144 24.54 13.02 -6.44
C THR A 144 23.73 14.31 -6.51
N PRO A 145 24.25 15.37 -7.17
CA PRO A 145 23.43 16.55 -7.45
C PRO A 145 22.18 16.17 -8.23
N TRP A 146 21.09 16.89 -7.98
CA TRP A 146 19.90 16.83 -8.81
C TRP A 146 20.23 17.27 -10.23
N ARG A 147 19.88 16.44 -11.21
CA ARG A 147 20.08 16.72 -12.64
C ARG A 147 18.73 16.95 -13.28
N LYS A 148 18.55 18.11 -13.93
CA LYS A 148 17.39 18.38 -14.77
C LYS A 148 17.40 17.42 -15.98
N ILE A 149 16.26 16.84 -16.30
CA ILE A 149 16.04 16.07 -17.51
C ILE A 149 15.62 17.05 -18.60
N TYR A 150 16.29 16.97 -19.75
CA TYR A 150 16.05 17.84 -20.88
C TYR A 150 15.06 17.22 -21.88
N ASP A 151 14.15 18.04 -22.39
CA ASP A 151 13.11 17.72 -23.37
C ASP A 151 12.95 18.88 -24.37
N ASP A 152 11.96 18.81 -25.25
CA ASP A 152 11.70 19.83 -26.27
C ASP A 152 11.18 21.16 -25.71
N THR A 153 10.68 21.20 -24.48
CA THR A 153 10.24 22.43 -23.81
C THR A 153 11.40 23.22 -23.23
N ASN A 154 12.54 22.57 -22.97
CA ASN A 154 13.72 23.17 -22.35
C ASN A 154 15.02 22.97 -23.16
N THR A 155 14.89 22.58 -24.43
CA THR A 155 15.99 22.55 -25.38
C THR A 155 15.60 23.11 -26.73
N THR A 156 16.58 23.62 -27.46
CA THR A 156 16.47 23.93 -28.89
C THR A 156 17.22 22.89 -29.69
N ARG A 157 16.63 22.45 -30.81
CA ARG A 157 17.28 21.57 -31.78
C ARG A 157 17.75 22.38 -32.98
N ALA A 158 19.05 22.36 -33.23
CA ALA A 158 19.62 22.96 -34.44
C ALA A 158 19.41 22.07 -35.67
N ALA A 159 19.58 22.64 -36.88
CA ALA A 159 19.41 21.91 -38.14
C ALA A 159 20.40 20.74 -38.29
N ASP A 160 21.56 20.80 -37.62
CA ASP A 160 22.56 19.73 -37.56
C ASP A 160 22.21 18.61 -36.55
N GLY A 161 21.06 18.72 -35.88
CA GLY A 161 20.58 17.75 -34.89
C GLY A 161 21.10 17.96 -33.48
N THR A 162 22.00 18.92 -33.24
CA THR A 162 22.51 19.22 -31.89
C THR A 162 21.42 19.83 -31.00
N LEU A 163 21.49 19.52 -29.70
CA LEU A 163 20.59 20.04 -28.68
C LEU A 163 21.32 21.04 -27.79
N LYS A 164 20.69 22.19 -27.54
CA LYS A 164 21.18 23.19 -26.57
C LYS A 164 20.10 23.45 -25.53
N ALA A 165 20.48 23.46 -24.26
CA ALA A 165 19.61 23.91 -23.18
C ALA A 165 19.20 25.37 -23.42
N ILE A 166 17.94 25.70 -23.14
CA ILE A 166 17.44 27.09 -23.16
C ILE A 166 17.52 27.75 -21.78
#